data_AF-A0AB36SWM3-F1
#
_entry.id   AF-A0AB36SWM3-F1
#
_cell.length_a   1.000
_cell.length_b   1.000
_cell.length_c   1.000
_cell.angle_alpha   90.00
_cell.angle_beta   90.00
_cell.angle_gamma   90.00
#
_symmetry.space_group_name_H-M   'P 1'
#
loop_
_entity.id
_entity.type
_entity.pdbx_description
1 polymer ?
#
loop_
_entity_poly.entity_id
_entity_poly.type
_entity_poly.pdbx_seq_one_letter_code
_entity_poly.pdbx_strand_id
1 'polypeptide(L)' 'MFEITVIIGIVVGLSQIGKTIGLQTKYVPLLNVTLGIVLGVLFLGGDIKTNVFQGIIIGLSASGLFDHTK' A
#
# COMPACT_ATOMS: atom_id res chain seq x y z
N MET A 1 12.74 -12.76 0.85
CA MET A 1 11.98 -11.69 0.17
C MET A 1 10.55 -11.78 0.66
N PHE A 2 9.92 -10.66 1.02
CA PHE A 2 8.52 -10.67 1.47
C PHE A 2 7.57 -10.79 0.28
N GLU A 3 6.47 -11.51 0.45
CA GLU A 3 5.42 -11.55 -0.57
C GLU A 3 4.67 -10.22 -0.63
N ILE A 4 4.32 -9.80 -1.85
CA ILE A 4 3.56 -8.57 -2.12
C ILE A 4 2.23 -8.57 -1.36
N THR A 5 1.57 -9.73 -1.27
CA THR A 5 0.31 -9.95 -0.53
C THR A 5 0.43 -9.64 0.96
N VAL A 6 1.55 -10.00 1.58
CA VAL A 6 1.84 -9.69 3.00
C VAL A 6 1.99 -8.19 3.19
N ILE A 7 2.70 -7.51 2.28
CA ILE A 7 2.89 -6.04 2.35
C ILE A 7 1.55 -5.32 2.15
N ILE A 8 0.71 -5.78 1.22
CA ILE A 8 -0.67 -5.27 1.05
C ILE A 8 -1.45 -5.42 2.36
N GLY A 9 -1.40 -6.59 3.00
CA GLY A 9 -2.05 -6.83 4.29
C GLY A 9 -1.59 -5.86 5.39
N ILE A 10 -0.29 -5.55 5.44
CA ILE A 10 0.27 -4.54 6.36
C ILE A 10 -0.28 -3.15 6.05
N VAL A 11 -0.28 -2.73 4.79
CA VAL A 11 -0.82 -1.41 4.39
C VAL A 11 -2.30 -1.31 4.75
N VAL A 12 -3.09 -2.34 4.47
CA VAL A 12 -4.52 -2.41 4.84
C VAL A 12 -4.68 -2.25 6.36
N GLY A 13 -3.93 -3.00 7.16
CA GLY A 13 -3.98 -2.93 8.62
C GLY A 13 -3.66 -1.53 9.16
N LEU A 14 -2.56 -0.92 8.69
CA LEU A 14 -2.17 0.44 9.07
C LEU A 14 -3.22 1.49 8.67
N SER A 15 -3.81 1.33 7.48
CA SER A 15 -4.88 2.22 6.99
C SER A 15 -6.15 2.11 7.83
N GLN A 16 -6.46 0.91 8.34
CA GLN A 16 -7.60 0.65 9.21
C GLN A 16 -7.42 1.39 10.54
N ILE A 17 -6.22 1.31 11.13
CA ILE A 17 -5.85 2.04 12.34
C ILE A 17 -5.98 3.55 12.09
N GLY A 18 -5.47 4.04 10.96
CA GLY A 18 -5.60 5.44 10.53
C GLY A 18 -7.05 5.91 10.50
N LYS A 19 -7.96 5.11 9.94
CA LYS A 19 -9.40 5.41 9.93
C LYS A 19 -9.98 5.46 11.36
N THR A 20 -9.59 4.53 12.22
CA THR A 20 -10.09 4.47 13.61
C THR A 20 -9.67 5.69 14.44
N ILE A 21 -8.49 6.27 14.18
CA ILE A 21 -8.02 7.49 14.87
C ILE A 21 -8.58 8.79 14.29
N GLY A 22 -9.51 8.72 13.32
CA GLY A 22 -10.21 9.89 12.77
C GLY A 22 -9.71 10.37 11.41
N LEU A 23 -8.85 9.61 10.72
CA LEU A 23 -8.45 9.95 9.35
C LEU A 23 -9.67 9.88 8.42
N GLN A 24 -9.94 10.99 7.70
CA GLN A 24 -11.02 11.02 6.72
C GLN A 24 -10.77 10.01 5.61
N THR A 25 -11.80 9.25 5.24
CA THR A 25 -11.74 8.18 4.23
C THR A 25 -11.16 8.65 2.89
N LYS A 26 -11.35 9.93 2.53
CA LYS A 26 -10.79 10.55 1.32
C LYS A 26 -9.25 10.57 1.28
N TYR A 27 -8.57 10.52 2.43
CA TYR A 27 -7.10 10.54 2.52
C TYR A 27 -6.49 9.15 2.64
N VAL A 28 -7.30 8.11 2.87
CA VAL A 28 -6.83 6.73 3.01
C VAL A 28 -6.10 6.22 1.76
N PRO A 29 -6.56 6.49 0.52
CA PRO A 29 -5.81 6.06 -0.66
C PRO A 29 -4.42 6.70 -0.76
N LEU A 30 -4.29 7.97 -0.36
CA LEU A 30 -3.01 8.67 -0.36
C LEU A 30 -2.06 8.09 0.71
N LEU A 31 -2.58 7.78 1.89
CA LEU A 31 -1.84 7.08 2.95
C LEU A 31 -1.35 5.72 2.44
N ASN A 32 -2.23 4.95 1.81
CA ASN A 32 -1.91 3.60 1.34
C ASN A 32 -0.83 3.60 0.25
N VAL A 33 -0.90 4.53 -0.71
CA VAL A 33 0.14 4.68 -1.75
C VAL A 33 1.47 5.09 -1.12
N THR A 34 1.46 6.02 -0.17
CA THR A 34 2.68 6.45 0.53
C THR A 34 3.32 5.28 1.29
N LEU A 35 2.53 4.53 2.05
CA LEU A 35 2.99 3.34 2.77
C LEU A 35 3.47 2.25 1.80
N GLY A 36 2.74 2.03 0.71
CA GLY A 36 3.09 1.05 -0.32
C GLY A 36 4.44 1.36 -0.97
N ILE A 37 4.72 2.61 -1.33
CA ILE A 37 6.02 3.04 -1.88
C ILE A 37 7.14 2.86 -0.86
N VAL A 38 6.94 3.30 0.39
CA VAL A 38 7.96 3.17 1.44
C VAL A 38 8.29 1.70 1.69
N LEU A 39 7.27 0.85 1.86
CA LEU A 39 7.49 -0.57 2.08
C LEU A 39 8.04 -1.26 0.84
N GLY A 40 7.61 -0.85 -0.36
CA GLY A 40 8.12 -1.37 -1.61
C GLY A 40 9.62 -1.11 -1.77
N VAL A 41 10.06 0.12 -1.51
CA VAL A 41 11.48 0.50 -1.59
C VAL A 41 12.33 -0.21 -0.53
N LEU A 42 11.82 -0.38 0.69
CA LEU A 42 12.58 -0.95 1.80
C LEU A 42 12.67 -2.49 1.76
N PHE A 43 11.62 -3.17 1.27
CA PHE A 43 11.47 -4.62 1.44
C PHE A 43 11.49 -5.41 0.13
N LEU A 44 11.34 -4.77 -1.03
CA LEU A 44 11.45 -5.44 -2.32
C LEU A 44 12.91 -5.38 -2.79
N GLY A 45 13.44 -6.51 -3.26
CA GLY A 45 14.85 -6.66 -3.62
C GLY A 45 15.21 -6.17 -5.03
N GLY A 46 14.33 -5.42 -5.71
CA GLY A 46 14.53 -4.95 -7.08
C GLY A 46 15.19 -3.58 -7.17
N ASP A 47 15.34 -3.09 -8.41
CA ASP A 47 15.76 -1.71 -8.66
C ASP A 47 14.80 -0.70 -8.04
N ILE A 48 15.31 0.47 -7.65
CA ILE A 48 14.51 1.54 -7.03
C ILE A 48 13.27 1.90 -7.86
N LYS A 49 13.40 1.95 -9.20
CA LYS A 49 12.29 2.25 -10.12
C LYS A 49 11.21 1.18 -10.07
N THR A 50 11.62 -0.09 -10.07
CA THR A 50 10.73 -1.25 -10.00
C THR A 50 10.03 -1.31 -8.64
N ASN A 51 10.77 -1.06 -7.56
CA ASN A 51 10.24 -1.09 -6.20
C ASN A 51 9.23 0.04 -5.94
N VAL A 52 9.48 1.24 -6.47
CA VAL A 52 8.50 2.33 -6.41
C VAL A 52 7.23 1.95 -7.15
N PHE A 53 7.35 1.37 -8.35
CA PHE A 53 6.20 0.94 -9.14
C PHE A 53 5.39 -0.15 -8.44
N GLN A 54 6.06 -1.17 -7.91
CA GLN A 54 5.43 -2.24 -7.11
C GLN A 54 4.80 -1.67 -5.83
N GLY A 55 5.43 -0.69 -5.20
CA GLY A 55 4.89 0.00 -4.04
C GLY A 55 3.61 0.78 -4.31
N ILE A 56 3.51 1.44 -5.48
CA ILE A 56 2.26 2.07 -5.93
C ILE A 56 1.16 1.01 -6.11
N ILE A 57 1.48 -0.13 -6.74
CA ILE A 57 0.53 -1.24 -6.92
C ILE A 57 0.02 -1.74 -5.56
N ILE A 58 0.93 -1.96 -4.60
CA ILE A 58 0.60 -2.37 -3.23
C ILE A 58 -0.38 -1.40 -2.59
N GLY A 59 -0.09 -0.09 -2.64
CA GLY A 59 -0.93 0.93 -2.02
C GLY A 59 -2.30 1.09 -2.69
N LEU A 60 -2.36 1.04 -4.02
CA LEU A 60 -3.63 1.09 -4.75
C LEU A 60 -4.49 -0.17 -4.50
N SER A 61 -3.85 -1.35 -4.42
CA SER A 61 -4.51 -2.63 -4.09
C SER A 61 -5.09 -2.61 -2.68
N ALA A 62 -4.34 -2.10 -1.70
CA ALA A 62 -4.83 -1.94 -0.33
C ALA A 62 -6.03 -0.99 -0.21
N SER A 63 -6.22 -0.11 -1.21
CA SER A 63 -7.32 0.86 -1.25
C SER A 63 -8.55 0.35 -2.01
N GLY A 64 -8.47 -0.83 -2.64
CA GLY A 64 -9.48 -1.33 -3.58
C GLY A 64 -9.52 -0.56 -4.91
N LEU A 65 -8.62 0.41 -5.13
CA LEU A 65 -8.55 1.19 -6.38
C LEU A 65 -7.99 0.36 -7.55
N PHE A 66 -7.18 -0.65 -7.23
CA PHE A 66 -6.66 -1.61 -8.20
C PHE A 66 -7.53 -2.87 -8.31
N ASP A 67 -8.58 -3.00 -7.47
CA ASP A 67 -9.50 -4.12 -7.55
C ASP A 67 -10.56 -3.84 -8.64
N HIS A 68 -10.30 -4.37 -9.83
CA HIS A 68 -11.20 -4.33 -10.98
C HIS A 68 -12.20 -5.51 -10.97
N THR A 69 -12.48 -6.12 -9.81
CA THR A 69 -13.44 -7.21 -9.69
C THR A 69 -14.73 -6.70 -9.04
N LYS A 70 -15.80 -6.59 -9.85
CA LYS A 70 -17.17 -6.69 -9.34
C LYS A 70 -17.61 -8.14 -9.40
#